data_AF-A0AAC9IMN1-F1
#
_entry.id   AF-A0AAC9IMN1-F1
#
_cell.length_a   1.000
_cell.length_b   1.000
_cell.length_c   1.000
_cell.angle_alpha   90.00
_cell.angle_beta   90.00
_cell.angle_gamma   90.00
#
_symmetry.space_group_name_H-M   'P 1'
#
loop_
_entity.id
_entity.type
_entity.pdbx_description
1 polymer ?
#
loop_
_entity_poly.entity_id
_entity_poly.type
_entity_poly.pdbx_seq_one_letter_code
_entity_poly.pdbx_strand_id
1 'polypeptide(L)'
;MNLEQLKEKAQTLIRESHLFVKAIPGDEQVAYVNEEESISFIIKYLNQWMALIEKDEIFLFESIDIQSIDLKKYTALTTKTQQVYPNFEHLMHFGDAEVQQWVKDNDCNSDDLSDLQSIYNDDYIDLWMQSHPMYHNEGIYGYAGGWAMIWPEEDIPMQWDENLEFKYQIGLQYEPFIDIYFNKKQNKYICIERNT
;
A
#
# COMPACT_ATOMS: atom_id res chain seq x y z
N MET A 1 16.75 -21.55 5.33
CA MET A 1 15.26 -21.56 5.40
C MET A 1 14.69 -22.34 4.20
N ASN A 2 13.68 -23.20 4.36
CA ASN A 2 13.02 -23.90 3.23
C ASN A 2 11.93 -23.00 2.61
N LEU A 3 12.16 -22.52 1.38
CA LEU A 3 11.27 -21.59 0.68
C LEU A 3 9.87 -22.14 0.43
N GLU A 4 9.74 -23.43 0.10
CA GLU A 4 8.44 -24.01 -0.24
C GLU A 4 7.53 -24.10 0.99
N GLN A 5 8.10 -24.40 2.17
CA GLN A 5 7.36 -24.35 3.44
C GLN A 5 6.96 -22.92 3.82
N LEU A 6 7.82 -21.93 3.52
CA LEU A 6 7.50 -20.53 3.76
C LEU A 6 6.37 -20.05 2.85
N LYS A 7 6.40 -20.42 1.57
CA LYS A 7 5.33 -20.13 0.61
C LYS A 7 4.01 -20.74 1.05
N GLU A 8 3.99 -22.01 1.44
CA GLU A 8 2.79 -22.69 1.94
C GLU A 8 2.20 -21.97 3.15
N LYS A 9 3.05 -21.57 4.10
CA LYS A 9 2.65 -20.79 5.29
C LYS A 9 2.09 -19.41 4.90
N ALA A 10 2.76 -18.71 3.99
CA ALA A 10 2.39 -17.38 3.55
C ALA A 10 1.11 -17.35 2.69
N GLN A 11 0.76 -18.45 2.01
CA GLN A 11 -0.45 -18.55 1.19
C GLN A 11 -1.72 -18.23 1.99
N THR A 12 -1.77 -18.62 3.26
CA THR A 12 -2.93 -18.36 4.14
C THR A 12 -3.12 -16.87 4.46
N LEU A 13 -2.09 -16.07 4.22
CA LEU A 13 -2.03 -14.65 4.50
C LEU A 13 -1.97 -13.79 3.24
N ILE A 14 -2.15 -14.37 2.04
CA ILE A 14 -2.25 -13.59 0.82
C ILE A 14 -3.42 -12.60 0.95
N ARG A 15 -3.15 -11.33 0.62
CA ARG A 15 -4.17 -10.28 0.59
C ARG A 15 -4.42 -9.82 -0.83
N GLU A 16 -5.66 -9.45 -1.10
CA GLU A 16 -6.03 -8.78 -2.35
C GLU A 16 -5.63 -7.31 -2.27
N SER A 17 -4.97 -6.84 -3.31
CA SER A 17 -4.71 -5.43 -3.59
C SER A 17 -5.53 -5.00 -4.80
N HIS A 18 -6.09 -3.80 -4.72
CA HIS A 18 -6.80 -3.17 -5.83
C HIS A 18 -5.90 -2.13 -6.47
N LEU A 19 -5.46 -2.41 -7.69
CA LEU A 19 -4.58 -1.56 -8.48
C LEU A 19 -5.41 -0.56 -9.27
N PHE A 20 -5.11 0.73 -9.13
CA PHE A 20 -5.70 1.76 -9.94
C PHE A 20 -4.96 1.86 -11.27
N VAL A 21 -5.67 1.56 -12.36
CA VAL A 21 -5.13 1.55 -13.72
C VAL A 21 -6.04 2.37 -14.63
N LYS A 22 -5.51 2.83 -15.77
CA LYS A 22 -6.30 3.60 -16.74
C LYS A 22 -7.53 2.83 -17.20
N ALA A 23 -8.70 3.46 -17.08
CA ALA A 23 -9.96 2.90 -17.56
C ALA A 23 -10.03 2.90 -19.10
N ILE A 24 -10.61 1.84 -19.67
CA ILE A 24 -10.95 1.77 -21.09
C ILE A 24 -12.46 2.00 -21.30
N PRO A 25 -12.93 2.30 -22.52
CA PRO A 25 -14.35 2.49 -22.78
C PRO A 25 -15.17 1.26 -22.37
N GLY A 26 -16.11 1.46 -21.45
CA GLY A 26 -16.97 0.39 -20.91
C GLY A 26 -16.64 -0.01 -19.47
N ASP A 27 -15.47 0.36 -18.95
CA ASP A 27 -15.11 0.10 -17.56
C ASP A 27 -15.92 0.96 -16.58
N GLU A 28 -16.12 0.44 -15.37
CA GLU A 28 -16.54 1.26 -14.24
C GLU A 28 -15.40 2.19 -13.82
N GLN A 29 -15.69 3.49 -13.80
CA GLN A 29 -14.77 4.54 -13.36
C GLN A 29 -14.91 4.71 -11.85
N VAL A 30 -13.85 4.38 -11.12
CA VAL A 30 -13.85 4.39 -9.64
C VAL A 30 -12.94 5.46 -9.06
N ALA A 31 -11.98 5.94 -9.85
CA ALA A 31 -11.07 7.01 -9.46
C ALA A 31 -10.64 7.87 -10.66
N TYR A 32 -10.00 8.98 -10.38
CA TYR A 32 -9.46 9.93 -11.34
C TYR A 32 -8.11 10.44 -10.84
N VAL A 33 -7.17 10.69 -11.75
CA VAL A 33 -5.83 11.21 -11.42
C VAL A 33 -5.44 12.34 -12.37
N ASN A 34 -4.76 13.35 -11.83
CA ASN A 34 -4.11 14.42 -12.57
C ASN A 34 -2.97 15.02 -11.73
N GLU A 35 -1.73 14.79 -12.10
CA GLU A 35 -0.55 15.25 -11.35
C GLU A 35 -0.23 16.75 -11.54
N GLU A 36 -0.89 17.44 -12.47
CA GLU A 36 -0.68 18.86 -12.75
C GLU A 36 -1.64 19.78 -11.97
N GLU A 37 -2.72 19.22 -11.42
CA GLU A 37 -3.73 19.95 -10.65
C GLU A 37 -3.47 19.80 -9.14
N SER A 38 -3.89 20.79 -8.35
CA SER A 38 -3.75 20.74 -6.89
C SER A 38 -4.55 19.61 -6.22
N ILE A 39 -5.46 19.01 -6.96
CA ILE A 39 -6.17 17.80 -6.58
C ILE A 39 -5.61 16.67 -7.45
N SER A 40 -4.69 15.89 -6.89
CA SER A 40 -3.92 14.93 -7.68
C SER A 40 -4.64 13.60 -7.90
N PHE A 41 -5.48 13.20 -6.94
CA PHE A 41 -6.22 11.95 -6.99
C PHE A 41 -7.60 12.10 -6.39
N ILE A 42 -8.60 11.49 -7.04
CA ILE A 42 -10.00 11.51 -6.62
C ILE A 42 -10.53 10.09 -6.66
N ILE A 43 -11.22 9.65 -5.61
CA ILE A 43 -11.76 8.29 -5.53
C ILE A 43 -13.18 8.28 -4.97
N LYS A 44 -14.00 7.39 -5.52
CA LYS A 44 -15.29 7.07 -4.94
C LYS A 44 -15.09 6.08 -3.79
N TYR A 45 -15.26 6.54 -2.57
CA TYR A 45 -15.17 5.71 -1.37
C TYR A 45 -16.51 5.67 -0.65
N LEU A 46 -17.11 4.48 -0.54
CA LEU A 46 -18.47 4.30 -0.04
C LEU A 46 -19.46 5.17 -0.83
N ASN A 47 -20.14 6.11 -0.16
CA ASN A 47 -21.12 7.02 -0.76
C ASN A 47 -20.59 8.45 -0.94
N GLN A 48 -19.27 8.66 -0.85
CA GLN A 48 -18.64 9.98 -0.96
C GLN A 48 -17.44 9.98 -1.91
N TRP A 49 -17.16 11.15 -2.47
CA TRP A 49 -15.93 11.38 -3.22
C TRP A 49 -14.88 11.94 -2.27
N MET A 50 -13.72 11.29 -2.25
CA MET A 50 -12.56 11.72 -1.49
C MET A 50 -11.48 12.16 -2.46
N ALA A 51 -10.64 13.10 -2.05
CA ALA A 51 -9.56 13.59 -2.87
C ALA A 51 -8.27 13.79 -2.09
N LEU A 52 -7.15 13.49 -2.75
CA LEU A 52 -5.82 13.89 -2.34
C LEU A 52 -5.57 15.31 -2.85
N ILE A 53 -5.37 16.22 -1.91
CA ILE A 53 -5.24 17.66 -2.15
C ILE A 53 -3.87 18.09 -1.65
N GLU A 54 -3.10 18.75 -2.50
CA GLU A 54 -1.88 19.43 -2.09
C GLU A 54 -2.20 20.89 -1.75
N LYS A 55 -1.86 21.29 -0.52
CA LYS A 55 -2.05 22.67 -0.06
C LYS A 55 -0.88 23.08 0.84
N ASP A 56 -0.23 24.18 0.47
CA ASP A 56 0.90 24.73 1.23
C ASP A 56 1.99 23.67 1.50
N GLU A 57 2.34 22.87 0.47
CA GLU A 57 3.31 21.75 0.53
C GLU A 57 2.89 20.60 1.49
N ILE A 58 1.61 20.52 1.86
CA ILE A 58 1.06 19.45 2.69
C ILE A 58 -0.04 18.71 1.92
N PHE A 59 0.04 17.38 1.94
CA PHE A 59 -0.99 16.52 1.40
C PHE A 59 -2.12 16.27 2.40
N LEU A 60 -3.36 16.43 1.93
CA LEU A 60 -4.59 16.21 2.69
C LEU A 60 -5.49 15.21 1.95
N PHE A 61 -6.20 14.36 2.68
CA PHE A 61 -7.18 13.44 2.09
C PHE A 61 -8.56 13.68 2.67
N GLU A 62 -9.41 14.37 1.91
CA GLU A 62 -10.68 14.91 2.40
C GLU A 62 -11.83 14.70 1.41
N SER A 63 -13.06 14.82 1.92
CA SER A 63 -14.26 14.72 1.08
C SER A 63 -14.40 15.95 0.19
N ILE A 64 -14.79 15.75 -1.06
CA ILE A 64 -15.02 16.83 -2.01
C ILE A 64 -16.41 16.75 -2.65
N ASP A 65 -16.89 17.89 -3.15
CA ASP A 65 -18.02 17.91 -4.09
C ASP A 65 -17.49 17.68 -5.51
N ILE A 66 -17.71 16.48 -6.02
CA ILE A 66 -17.26 16.09 -7.36
C ILE A 66 -17.82 16.99 -8.48
N GLN A 67 -18.99 17.61 -8.28
CA GLN A 67 -19.60 18.49 -9.28
C GLN A 67 -18.82 19.80 -9.47
N SER A 68 -17.97 20.14 -8.50
CA SER A 68 -17.09 21.31 -8.57
C SER A 68 -15.81 21.05 -9.39
N ILE A 69 -15.57 19.80 -9.81
CA ILE A 69 -14.34 19.40 -10.50
C ILE A 69 -14.59 19.17 -11.99
N ASP A 70 -13.76 19.75 -12.85
CA ASP A 70 -13.74 19.44 -14.29
C ASP A 70 -13.01 18.12 -14.55
N LEU A 71 -13.73 17.00 -14.43
CA LEU A 71 -13.20 15.66 -14.64
C LEU A 71 -12.64 15.41 -16.05
N LYS A 72 -12.92 16.28 -17.03
CA LYS A 72 -12.32 16.16 -18.38
C LYS A 72 -10.81 16.37 -18.38
N LYS A 73 -10.29 17.07 -17.36
CA LYS A 73 -8.85 17.24 -17.16
C LYS A 73 -8.18 16.00 -16.58
N TYR A 74 -8.94 15.03 -16.09
CA TYR A 74 -8.40 13.90 -15.34
C TYR A 74 -8.36 12.64 -16.18
N THR A 75 -7.39 11.78 -15.90
CA THR A 75 -7.38 10.40 -16.40
C THR A 75 -8.31 9.57 -15.53
N ALA A 76 -9.36 9.01 -16.13
CA ALA A 76 -10.25 8.09 -15.45
C ALA A 76 -9.57 6.75 -15.19
N LEU A 77 -9.77 6.21 -14.00
CA LEU A 77 -9.17 4.98 -13.51
C LEU A 77 -10.25 3.95 -13.17
N THR A 78 -9.91 2.69 -13.42
CA THR A 78 -10.64 1.51 -12.95
C THR A 78 -9.74 0.71 -12.01
N THR A 79 -10.27 -0.34 -11.40
CA THR A 79 -9.49 -1.23 -10.53
C THR A 79 -9.28 -2.61 -11.15
N LYS A 80 -8.08 -3.16 -10.92
CA LYS A 80 -7.78 -4.58 -11.12
C LYS A 80 -7.31 -5.18 -9.81
N THR A 81 -7.61 -6.45 -9.59
CA THR A 81 -7.20 -7.17 -8.38
C THR A 81 -5.90 -7.91 -8.61
N GLN A 82 -5.00 -7.88 -7.62
CA GLN A 82 -3.80 -8.70 -7.57
C GLN A 82 -3.67 -9.34 -6.19
N GLN A 83 -3.17 -10.56 -6.14
CA GLN A 83 -2.80 -11.23 -4.91
C GLN A 83 -1.38 -10.85 -4.51
N VAL A 84 -1.23 -10.38 -3.28
CA VAL A 84 0.05 -9.92 -2.72
C VAL A 84 0.41 -10.81 -1.55
N TYR A 85 1.61 -11.40 -1.59
CA TYR A 85 2.15 -12.15 -0.46
C TYR A 85 2.49 -11.17 0.68
N PRO A 86 2.37 -11.59 1.95
CA PRO A 86 2.90 -10.79 3.06
C PRO A 86 4.41 -10.64 2.92
N ASN A 87 4.93 -9.47 3.27
CA ASN A 87 6.36 -9.38 3.58
C ASN A 87 6.67 -10.19 4.85
N PHE A 88 7.95 -10.29 5.19
CA PHE A 88 8.39 -11.12 6.30
C PHE A 88 7.89 -10.62 7.67
N GLU A 89 7.82 -9.30 7.88
CA GLU A 89 7.27 -8.71 9.11
C GLU A 89 5.80 -9.13 9.34
N HIS A 90 4.99 -9.10 8.27
CA HIS A 90 3.58 -9.47 8.40
C HIS A 90 3.40 -10.96 8.66
N LEU A 91 4.27 -11.83 8.14
CA LEU A 91 4.29 -13.25 8.53
C LEU A 91 4.56 -13.43 10.01
N MET A 92 5.45 -12.61 10.57
CA MET A 92 5.83 -12.67 11.97
C MET A 92 4.74 -12.19 12.93
N HIS A 93 4.06 -11.10 12.58
CA HIS A 93 3.07 -10.51 13.46
C HIS A 93 1.66 -11.10 13.28
N PHE A 94 1.35 -11.60 12.08
CA PHE A 94 0.00 -12.07 11.73
C PHE A 94 -0.07 -13.54 11.32
N GLY A 95 1.07 -14.22 11.19
CA GLY A 95 1.12 -15.67 11.03
C GLY A 95 0.45 -16.39 12.19
N ASP A 96 -0.05 -17.59 11.94
CA ASP A 96 -0.49 -18.46 13.02
C ASP A 96 0.68 -18.87 13.93
N ALA A 97 0.38 -19.51 15.06
CA ALA A 97 1.40 -19.91 16.03
C ALA A 97 2.49 -20.83 15.42
N GLU A 98 2.16 -21.61 14.38
CA GLU A 98 3.11 -22.47 13.69
C GLU A 98 4.04 -21.65 12.78
N VAL A 99 3.51 -20.65 12.06
CA VAL A 99 4.32 -19.71 11.26
C VAL A 99 5.24 -18.90 12.17
N GLN A 100 4.71 -18.33 13.25
CA GLN A 100 5.49 -17.51 14.18
C GLN A 100 6.58 -18.33 14.88
N GLN A 101 6.26 -19.55 15.34
CA GLN A 101 7.24 -20.43 15.98
C GLN A 101 8.32 -20.86 14.98
N TRP A 102 7.92 -21.21 13.75
CA TRP A 102 8.86 -21.59 12.71
C TRP A 102 9.84 -20.46 12.38
N VAL A 103 9.38 -19.20 12.34
CA VAL A 103 10.29 -18.06 12.12
C VAL A 103 11.25 -17.89 13.31
N LYS A 104 10.76 -17.96 14.55
CA LYS A 104 11.61 -17.92 15.76
C LYS A 104 12.67 -19.04 15.79
N ASP A 105 12.30 -20.24 15.36
CA ASP A 105 13.19 -21.40 15.31
C ASP A 105 14.30 -21.29 14.24
N ASN A 106 14.17 -20.34 13.30
CA ASN A 106 15.16 -20.07 12.26
C ASN A 106 16.00 -18.80 12.57
N ASP A 107 16.29 -18.56 13.85
CA ASP A 107 17.19 -17.51 14.37
C ASP A 107 16.74 -16.07 14.07
N CYS A 108 15.42 -15.88 13.94
CA CYS A 108 14.81 -14.56 13.76
C CYS A 108 14.42 -14.00 15.12
N ASN A 109 15.09 -12.92 15.55
CA ASN A 109 14.64 -12.17 16.70
C ASN A 109 13.38 -11.36 16.33
N SER A 110 12.22 -11.76 16.85
CA SER A 110 10.95 -11.06 16.61
C SER A 110 10.94 -9.61 17.10
N ASP A 111 11.87 -9.28 17.99
CA ASP A 111 11.94 -7.99 18.65
C ASP A 111 12.97 -7.05 17.98
N ASP A 112 13.68 -7.52 16.94
CA ASP A 112 14.67 -6.75 16.19
C ASP A 112 14.38 -6.78 14.68
N LEU A 113 13.81 -5.68 14.17
CA LEU A 113 13.51 -5.51 12.75
C LEU A 113 14.79 -5.42 11.88
N SER A 114 15.94 -5.06 12.46
CA SER A 114 17.22 -5.05 11.76
C SER A 114 17.77 -6.47 11.56
N ASP A 115 17.49 -7.38 12.50
CA ASP A 115 17.76 -8.81 12.33
C ASP A 115 16.92 -9.40 11.19
N LEU A 116 15.70 -8.89 10.93
CA LEU A 116 14.89 -9.33 9.79
C LEU A 116 15.56 -9.02 8.44
N GLN A 117 16.32 -7.93 8.35
CA GLN A 117 17.18 -7.69 7.19
C GLN A 117 18.26 -8.77 7.12
N SER A 118 18.89 -9.18 8.22
CA SER A 118 19.95 -10.20 8.18
C SER A 118 19.49 -11.58 7.66
N ILE A 119 18.18 -11.83 7.61
CA ILE A 119 17.53 -13.07 7.16
C ILE A 119 17.07 -12.94 5.70
N TYR A 120 17.89 -12.30 4.87
CA TYR A 120 17.76 -12.32 3.40
C TYR A 120 17.77 -13.78 2.90
N ASN A 121 16.59 -14.40 2.84
CA ASN A 121 16.35 -15.41 1.82
C ASN A 121 15.88 -14.64 0.59
N ASP A 122 16.84 -14.31 -0.27
CA ASP A 122 16.64 -13.58 -1.52
C ASP A 122 15.40 -14.10 -2.27
N ASP A 123 15.16 -15.42 -2.24
CA ASP A 123 14.04 -16.04 -2.95
C ASP A 123 12.64 -15.64 -2.43
N TYR A 124 12.47 -15.38 -1.12
CA TYR A 124 11.16 -14.96 -0.58
C TYR A 124 10.93 -13.47 -0.74
N ILE A 125 11.99 -12.67 -0.61
CA ILE A 125 11.94 -11.24 -0.90
C ILE A 125 11.62 -11.04 -2.37
N ASP A 126 12.27 -11.79 -3.26
CA ASP A 126 11.95 -11.80 -4.69
C ASP A 126 10.49 -12.19 -4.95
N LEU A 127 9.97 -13.22 -4.26
CA LEU A 127 8.56 -13.59 -4.38
C LEU A 127 7.62 -12.46 -3.94
N TRP A 128 7.90 -11.85 -2.79
CA TRP A 128 7.10 -10.74 -2.27
C TRP A 128 7.16 -9.54 -3.22
N MET A 129 8.36 -9.12 -3.62
CA MET A 129 8.58 -8.04 -4.60
C MET A 129 7.86 -8.33 -5.91
N GLN A 130 7.94 -9.57 -6.42
CA GLN A 130 7.21 -10.02 -7.61
C GLN A 130 5.70 -9.91 -7.49
N SER A 131 5.18 -10.11 -6.27
CA SER A 131 3.74 -10.00 -6.00
C SER A 131 3.29 -8.57 -5.66
N HIS A 132 4.20 -7.68 -5.28
CA HIS A 132 3.85 -6.39 -4.69
C HIS A 132 3.79 -5.27 -5.74
N PRO A 133 2.70 -4.47 -5.79
CA PRO A 133 2.46 -3.52 -6.89
C PRO A 133 3.55 -2.46 -7.07
N MET A 134 4.23 -2.10 -5.98
CA MET A 134 5.29 -1.10 -5.99
C MET A 134 6.48 -1.45 -6.91
N TYR A 135 6.76 -2.74 -7.13
CA TYR A 135 7.95 -3.17 -7.89
C TYR A 135 7.67 -3.50 -9.37
N HIS A 136 6.40 -3.49 -9.79
CA HIS A 136 5.97 -3.86 -11.15
C HIS A 136 4.95 -2.84 -11.70
N ASN A 137 5.41 -1.60 -11.84
CA ASN A 137 4.63 -0.36 -11.80
C ASN A 137 4.23 0.27 -13.16
N GLU A 138 4.51 -0.38 -14.30
CA GLU A 138 4.10 0.21 -15.59
C GLU A 138 2.57 0.28 -15.70
N GLY A 139 2.03 1.50 -15.71
CA GLY A 139 0.60 1.77 -15.90
C GLY A 139 -0.27 1.69 -14.63
N ILE A 140 0.35 1.66 -13.45
CA ILE A 140 -0.34 1.66 -12.15
C ILE A 140 -0.22 3.05 -11.52
N TYR A 141 -1.35 3.68 -11.19
CA TYR A 141 -1.40 5.02 -10.60
C TYR A 141 -1.45 5.00 -9.07
N GLY A 142 -1.72 3.83 -8.49
CA GLY A 142 -1.76 3.61 -7.04
C GLY A 142 -2.37 2.24 -6.72
N TYR A 143 -2.46 1.92 -5.45
CA TYR A 143 -3.18 0.73 -4.99
C TYR A 143 -3.89 0.94 -3.65
N ALA A 144 -4.84 0.06 -3.36
CA ALA A 144 -5.54 -0.05 -2.08
C ALA A 144 -5.45 -1.49 -1.56
N GLY A 145 -5.47 -1.68 -0.24
CA GLY A 145 -5.41 -3.02 0.36
C GLY A 145 -4.07 -3.71 0.14
N GLY A 146 -4.07 -5.05 0.14
CA GLY A 146 -2.84 -5.84 0.16
C GLY A 146 -2.08 -5.74 1.49
N TRP A 147 -0.77 -5.85 1.39
CA TRP A 147 0.15 -5.61 2.50
C TRP A 147 0.82 -4.27 2.28
N ALA A 148 0.49 -3.27 3.11
CA ALA A 148 1.14 -1.97 3.04
C ALA A 148 2.59 -2.08 3.53
N MET A 149 3.52 -1.45 2.81
CA MET A 149 4.86 -1.23 3.36
C MET A 149 4.79 -0.16 4.44
N ILE A 150 4.92 -0.57 5.70
CA ILE A 150 5.32 0.34 6.76
C ILE A 150 6.86 0.37 6.75
N TRP A 151 7.45 0.97 5.71
CA TRP A 151 8.87 1.34 5.75
C TRP A 151 8.95 2.84 6.02
N PRO A 152 9.57 3.30 7.11
CA PRO A 152 9.82 4.72 7.37
C PRO A 152 10.91 5.25 6.44
N GLU A 153 10.89 6.55 6.18
CA GLU A 153 11.93 7.26 5.43
C GLU A 153 13.19 7.58 6.26
N GLU A 154 13.27 7.12 7.50
CA GLU A 154 14.42 7.36 8.37
C GLU A 154 14.90 6.04 8.97
N ASP A 155 16.16 5.97 9.37
CA ASP A 155 16.91 4.82 9.94
C ASP A 155 16.25 4.12 11.16
N ILE A 156 14.99 4.40 11.47
CA ILE A 156 14.20 3.85 12.57
C ILE A 156 12.90 3.29 12.02
N PRO A 157 12.76 1.95 11.86
CA PRO A 157 11.54 1.25 11.45
C PRO A 157 10.29 1.86 12.09
N MET A 158 9.32 2.31 11.29
CA MET A 158 8.02 2.76 11.80
C MET A 158 7.40 1.53 12.45
N GLN A 159 7.32 1.55 13.78
CA GLN A 159 6.73 0.47 14.52
C GLN A 159 5.26 0.32 14.09
N TRP A 160 4.83 -0.92 13.96
CA TRP A 160 3.42 -1.23 13.72
C TRP A 160 2.53 -0.46 14.72
N ASP A 161 1.61 0.34 14.19
CA ASP A 161 0.59 1.04 14.98
C ASP A 161 -0.79 0.52 14.58
N GLU A 162 -1.42 -0.26 15.47
CA GLU A 162 -2.78 -0.80 15.30
C GLU A 162 -3.86 0.28 15.06
N ASN A 163 -3.55 1.54 15.42
CA ASN A 163 -4.42 2.68 15.27
C ASN A 163 -4.33 3.30 13.87
N LEU A 164 -3.33 2.95 13.08
CA LEU A 164 -3.22 3.34 11.68
C LEU A 164 -3.71 2.21 10.80
N GLU A 165 -4.65 2.53 9.92
CA GLU A 165 -5.14 1.60 8.90
C GLU A 165 -4.73 2.14 7.53
N PHE A 166 -3.88 1.41 6.81
CA PHE A 166 -3.55 1.76 5.44
C PHE A 166 -4.80 1.76 4.56
N LYS A 167 -4.92 2.78 3.72
CA LYS A 167 -6.03 2.91 2.77
C LYS A 167 -5.53 2.87 1.35
N TYR A 168 -4.56 3.72 1.01
CA TYR A 168 -4.07 3.87 -0.35
C TYR A 168 -2.58 4.21 -0.37
N GLN A 169 -1.92 3.85 -1.45
CA GLN A 169 -0.69 4.48 -1.89
C GLN A 169 -0.92 5.02 -3.30
N ILE A 170 -0.63 6.29 -3.52
CA ILE A 170 -0.86 7.02 -4.78
C ILE A 170 0.49 7.46 -5.35
N GLY A 171 0.73 7.31 -6.65
CA GLY A 171 1.94 7.83 -7.30
C GLY A 171 2.99 6.78 -7.68
N LEU A 172 2.61 5.54 -8.00
CA LEU A 172 3.58 4.50 -8.41
C LEU A 172 4.31 4.78 -9.75
N GLN A 173 3.90 5.79 -10.52
CA GLN A 173 4.56 6.18 -11.78
C GLN A 173 5.62 7.29 -11.63
N TYR A 174 5.44 8.21 -10.67
CA TYR A 174 6.30 9.37 -10.50
C TYR A 174 6.45 9.67 -9.01
N GLU A 175 7.69 9.76 -8.54
CA GLU A 175 7.99 10.12 -7.15
C GLU A 175 7.83 11.63 -6.93
N PRO A 176 7.38 12.06 -5.74
CA PRO A 176 7.11 11.24 -4.54
C PRO A 176 5.76 10.52 -4.58
N PHE A 177 5.66 9.35 -3.92
CA PHE A 177 4.37 8.67 -3.71
C PHE A 177 3.78 8.99 -2.34
N ILE A 178 2.45 9.01 -2.25
CA ILE A 178 1.72 9.40 -1.05
C ILE A 178 0.99 8.20 -0.47
N ASP A 179 1.35 7.81 0.75
CA ASP A 179 0.59 6.87 1.55
C ASP A 179 -0.54 7.59 2.28
N ILE A 180 -1.74 7.01 2.26
CA ILE A 180 -2.92 7.49 2.96
C ILE A 180 -3.30 6.46 4.01
N TYR A 181 -3.31 6.87 5.28
CA TYR A 181 -3.77 6.07 6.40
C TYR A 181 -4.98 6.70 7.06
N PHE A 182 -5.84 5.86 7.63
CA PHE A 182 -6.88 6.30 8.54
C PHE A 182 -6.42 6.10 9.99
N ASN A 183 -6.33 7.19 10.74
CA ASN A 183 -6.01 7.16 12.16
C ASN A 183 -7.30 6.96 12.98
N LYS A 184 -7.46 5.76 13.55
CA LYS A 184 -8.64 5.35 14.33
C LYS A 184 -8.79 6.15 15.63
N LYS A 185 -7.69 6.56 16.27
CA LYS A 185 -7.71 7.36 17.51
C LYS A 185 -8.25 8.76 17.27
N GLN A 186 -7.86 9.36 16.15
CA GLN A 186 -8.20 10.74 15.82
C GLN A 186 -9.38 10.84 14.85
N ASN A 187 -9.88 9.71 14.33
CA ASN A 187 -10.96 9.62 13.35
C ASN A 187 -10.69 10.53 12.13
N LYS A 188 -9.46 10.50 11.61
CA LYS A 188 -9.03 11.36 10.51
C LYS A 188 -8.07 10.63 9.58
N TYR A 189 -7.98 11.10 8.35
CA TYR A 189 -6.93 10.66 7.42
C TYR A 189 -5.62 11.38 7.71
N ILE A 190 -4.52 10.67 7.46
CA ILE A 190 -3.17 11.21 7.42
C ILE A 190 -2.55 10.84 6.07
N CYS A 191 -1.84 11.78 5.47
CA CYS A 191 -1.05 11.56 4.28
C CYS A 191 0.42 11.61 4.67
N ILE A 192 1.20 10.66 4.17
CA ILE A 192 2.64 10.58 4.37
C ILE A 192 3.26 10.55 2.98
N GLU A 193 4.06 11.56 2.69
CA GLU A 193 4.89 11.59 1.50
C GLU A 193 6.05 10.60 1.64
N ARG A 194 6.40 9.95 0.54
CA ARG A 194 7.47 8.97 0.45
C ARG A 194 8.35 9.31 -0.75
N ASN A 195 9.56 9.70 -0.42
CA ASN A 195 10.71 9.90 -1.27
C ASN A 195 11.51 8.59 -1.23
N THR A 196 11.81 8.07 -2.41
CA THR A 196 12.72 6.95 -2.61
C THR A 196 14.15 7.45 -2.79
#